data_AF-A0A1Y3ATW6-F1
#
_entry.id   AF-A0A1Y3ATW6-F1
#
_cell.length_a   1.000
_cell.length_b   1.000
_cell.length_c   1.000
_cell.angle_alpha   90.00
_cell.angle_beta   90.00
_cell.angle_gamma   90.00
#
_symmetry.space_group_name_H-M   'P 1'
#
loop_
_entity.id
_entity.type
_entity.pdbx_description
1 polymer ?
#
loop_
_entity_poly.entity_id
_entity_poly.type
_entity_poly.pdbx_seq_one_letter_code
_entity_poly.pdbx_strand_id
1 'polypeptide(L)'
;RRNSKSDSGGCLLWQPNSKDCINLIIKICNEVIEIFKQDNMAIIDVQTPCYVIGDLHGNLHDLLVYDHTIINHRGYESYLSTANYLFLGDYVDRGDYSIECILYLFCQKILTPHRIHMLRGNHECRSLQKEFTFFDECRQKFGDEYAEQLWDLINSVFDFMPFAAIIDDSIFCSHGGIPSCAEKLEQIAAIKLPMKEPEQESRIAHEILWNDPVSDQEYRDLLQNTRSMTTMMA
;
A
#
# COMPACT_ATOMS: atom_id res chain seq x y z
N ARG A 1 -27.46 -37.60 -32.26
CA ARG A 1 -26.03 -38.02 -32.12
C ARG A 1 -25.22 -36.99 -32.89
N ARG A 2 -24.39 -36.09 -32.35
CA ARG A 2 -23.80 -35.88 -31.02
C ARG A 2 -23.70 -34.36 -30.80
N ASN A 3 -24.04 -33.90 -29.60
CA ASN A 3 -23.59 -32.61 -29.07
C ASN A 3 -22.06 -32.70 -28.88
N SER A 4 -21.30 -31.86 -29.58
CA SER A 4 -19.91 -31.61 -29.21
C SER A 4 -19.90 -30.48 -28.19
N LYS A 5 -19.86 -30.84 -26.90
CA LYS A 5 -19.36 -29.95 -25.85
C LYS A 5 -17.91 -29.62 -26.20
N SER A 6 -17.63 -28.36 -26.51
CA SER A 6 -16.26 -27.85 -26.47
C SER A 6 -15.89 -27.69 -25.00
N ASP A 7 -15.12 -28.65 -24.52
CA ASP A 7 -14.48 -28.64 -23.21
C ASP A 7 -13.38 -27.56 -23.24
N SER A 8 -13.73 -26.32 -22.89
CA SER A 8 -12.76 -25.25 -22.66
C SER A 8 -12.16 -25.44 -21.28
N GLY A 9 -11.16 -26.31 -21.19
CA GLY A 9 -10.35 -26.48 -20.00
C GLY A 9 -9.72 -25.17 -19.55
N GLY A 10 -9.83 -24.89 -18.25
CA GLY A 10 -8.72 -24.32 -17.48
C GLY A 10 -8.67 -22.81 -17.29
N CYS A 11 -9.67 -22.02 -17.70
CA CYS A 11 -9.78 -20.64 -17.22
C CYS A 11 -10.91 -20.58 -16.20
N LEU A 12 -10.57 -20.47 -14.91
CA LEU A 12 -11.54 -20.04 -13.90
C LEU A 12 -12.03 -18.67 -14.36
N LEU A 13 -13.23 -18.61 -14.93
CA LEU A 13 -13.90 -17.34 -15.20
C LEU A 13 -13.93 -16.58 -13.88
N TRP A 14 -13.36 -15.38 -13.85
CA TRP A 14 -13.40 -14.52 -12.68
C TRP A 14 -14.87 -14.32 -12.28
N GLN A 15 -15.25 -14.94 -11.17
CA GLN A 15 -16.58 -14.86 -10.57
C GLN A 15 -16.42 -14.27 -9.16
N PRO A 16 -16.24 -12.95 -9.06
CA PRO A 16 -15.96 -12.27 -7.79
C PRO A 16 -17.07 -12.49 -6.76
N ASN A 17 -18.31 -12.64 -7.23
CA ASN A 17 -19.51 -12.92 -6.42
C ASN A 17 -19.65 -14.39 -5.98
N SER A 18 -18.74 -15.27 -6.35
CA SER A 18 -18.82 -16.67 -5.92
C SER A 18 -18.41 -16.78 -4.44
N LYS A 19 -19.13 -17.62 -3.68
CA LYS A 19 -18.81 -17.85 -2.26
C LYS A 19 -17.37 -18.30 -2.05
N ASP A 20 -16.82 -19.08 -2.99
CA ASP A 20 -15.43 -19.55 -2.92
C ASP A 20 -14.44 -18.39 -3.07
N CYS A 21 -14.69 -17.45 -3.98
CA CYS A 21 -13.85 -16.25 -4.14
C CYS A 21 -13.89 -15.37 -2.89
N ILE A 22 -15.09 -15.11 -2.35
CA ILE A 22 -15.29 -14.32 -1.13
C ILE A 22 -14.55 -14.96 0.06
N ASN A 23 -14.70 -16.26 0.26
CA ASN A 23 -14.01 -16.99 1.32
C ASN A 23 -12.48 -16.95 1.15
N LEU A 24 -11.99 -17.02 -0.09
CA LEU A 24 -10.56 -16.91 -0.37
C LEU A 24 -10.02 -15.52 -0.04
N ILE A 25 -10.74 -14.45 -0.42
CA ILE A 25 -10.37 -13.07 -0.07
C ILE A 25 -10.31 -12.90 1.44
N ILE A 26 -11.32 -13.42 2.16
CA ILE A 26 -11.35 -13.37 3.62
C ILE A 26 -10.12 -14.07 4.21
N LYS A 27 -9.76 -15.24 3.70
CA LYS A 27 -8.58 -15.98 4.15
C LYS A 27 -7.30 -15.19 3.89
N ILE A 28 -7.12 -14.65 2.68
CA ILE A 28 -5.94 -13.85 2.30
C ILE A 28 -5.79 -12.65 3.25
N CYS A 29 -6.86 -11.88 3.47
CA CYS A 29 -6.80 -10.70 4.34
C CYS A 29 -6.42 -11.07 5.77
N ASN A 30 -7.03 -12.13 6.34
CA ASN A 30 -6.69 -12.59 7.68
C ASN A 30 -5.23 -13.05 7.78
N GLU A 31 -4.72 -13.75 6.79
CA GLU A 31 -3.33 -14.21 6.78
C GLU A 31 -2.34 -13.03 6.71
N VAL A 32 -2.61 -12.03 5.88
CA VAL A 32 -1.79 -10.80 5.83
C VAL A 32 -1.88 -9.99 7.12
N ILE A 33 -3.05 -9.90 7.76
CA ILE A 33 -3.19 -9.26 9.07
C ILE A 33 -2.28 -9.93 10.10
N GLU A 34 -2.24 -11.27 10.14
CA GLU A 34 -1.37 -11.98 11.07
C GLU A 34 0.11 -11.75 10.77
N ILE A 35 0.51 -11.61 9.51
CA ILE A 35 1.88 -11.22 9.14
C ILE A 35 2.20 -9.82 9.67
N PHE A 36 1.36 -8.81 9.42
CA PHE A 36 1.62 -7.45 9.93
C PHE A 36 1.56 -7.35 11.46
N LYS A 37 0.74 -8.17 12.14
CA LYS A 37 0.73 -8.24 13.61
C LYS A 37 1.98 -8.87 14.21
N GLN A 38 2.66 -9.76 13.50
CA GLN A 38 3.91 -10.36 13.99
C GLN A 38 5.02 -9.30 14.05
N ASP A 39 5.10 -8.45 13.03
CA ASP A 39 6.04 -7.34 13.00
C ASP A 39 5.57 -6.21 13.92
N ASN A 40 4.30 -5.79 13.79
CA ASN A 40 3.63 -4.71 14.53
C ASN A 40 4.49 -3.45 14.69
N MET A 41 5.13 -3.02 13.61
CA MET A 41 6.01 -1.85 13.57
C MET A 41 5.43 -0.76 12.65
N ALA A 42 5.42 0.49 13.11
CA ALA A 42 5.06 1.63 12.28
C ALA A 42 6.17 2.05 11.30
N ILE A 43 7.41 1.62 11.58
CA ILE A 43 8.58 1.80 10.71
C ILE A 43 9.28 0.45 10.56
N ILE A 44 9.68 0.08 9.34
CA ILE A 44 10.34 -1.19 9.04
C ILE A 44 11.76 -0.98 8.49
N ASP A 45 12.66 -1.92 8.78
CA ASP A 45 14.01 -1.91 8.23
C ASP A 45 14.09 -2.80 6.99
N VAL A 46 14.69 -2.28 5.92
CA VAL A 46 14.84 -2.98 4.63
C VAL A 46 16.31 -2.96 4.22
N GLN A 47 16.79 -4.08 3.68
CA GLN A 47 18.19 -4.21 3.27
C GLN A 47 18.32 -4.14 1.74
N THR A 48 19.45 -3.67 1.23
CA THR A 48 19.75 -3.80 -0.21
C THR A 48 20.14 -5.24 -0.60
N PRO A 49 19.95 -5.63 -1.88
CA PRO A 49 19.34 -4.88 -2.98
C PRO A 49 17.82 -4.72 -2.78
N CYS A 50 17.29 -3.52 -3.07
CA CYS A 50 15.87 -3.20 -2.91
C CYS A 50 15.34 -2.45 -4.13
N TYR A 51 14.19 -2.89 -4.66
CA TYR A 51 13.40 -2.12 -5.62
C TYR A 51 12.36 -1.30 -4.85
N VAL A 52 12.28 -0.01 -5.12
CA VAL A 52 11.29 0.90 -4.53
C VAL A 52 10.26 1.24 -5.58
N ILE A 53 8.98 1.03 -5.27
CA ILE A 53 7.85 1.12 -6.20
C ILE A 53 6.83 2.10 -5.60
N GLY A 54 6.50 3.15 -6.35
CA GLY A 54 5.49 4.14 -5.96
C GLY A 54 4.08 3.70 -6.30
N ASP A 55 3.21 4.68 -6.53
CA ASP A 55 1.77 4.52 -6.67
C ASP A 55 1.38 3.53 -7.78
N LEU A 56 0.35 2.74 -7.50
CA LEU A 56 -0.26 1.82 -8.47
C LEU A 56 -1.66 2.27 -8.87
N HIS A 57 -2.46 2.80 -7.93
CA HIS A 57 -3.80 3.31 -8.17
C HIS A 57 -4.69 2.39 -9.04
N GLY A 58 -4.80 1.12 -8.66
CA GLY A 58 -5.61 0.16 -9.40
C GLY A 58 -5.16 -0.09 -10.85
N ASN A 59 -3.91 0.22 -11.21
CA ASN A 59 -3.34 -0.06 -12.52
C ASN A 59 -2.73 -1.48 -12.57
N LEU A 60 -3.59 -2.46 -12.84
CA LEU A 60 -3.18 -3.86 -12.94
C LEU A 60 -2.18 -4.11 -14.07
N HIS A 61 -2.25 -3.35 -15.17
CA HIS A 61 -1.34 -3.54 -16.30
C HIS A 61 0.11 -3.23 -15.91
N ASP A 62 0.34 -2.13 -15.20
CA ASP A 62 1.68 -1.78 -14.73
C ASP A 62 2.16 -2.75 -13.65
N LEU A 63 1.27 -3.18 -12.75
CA LEU A 63 1.59 -4.22 -11.76
C LEU A 63 2.04 -5.54 -12.41
N LEU A 64 1.37 -5.97 -13.49
CA LEU A 64 1.78 -7.17 -14.24
C LEU A 64 3.12 -6.96 -14.96
N VAL A 65 3.42 -5.74 -15.43
CA VAL A 65 4.74 -5.43 -15.98
C VAL A 65 5.80 -5.52 -14.88
N TYR A 66 5.57 -4.94 -13.70
CA TYR A 66 6.48 -5.10 -12.56
C TYR A 66 6.63 -6.57 -12.17
N ASP A 67 5.53 -7.32 -12.19
CA ASP A 67 5.58 -8.73 -11.89
C ASP A 67 6.54 -9.48 -12.81
N HIS A 68 6.34 -9.36 -14.12
CA HIS A 68 7.16 -10.07 -15.10
C HIS A 68 8.61 -9.57 -15.20
N THR A 69 8.86 -8.31 -14.85
CA THR A 69 10.18 -7.68 -15.05
C THR A 69 11.03 -7.64 -13.80
N ILE A 70 10.45 -7.49 -12.61
CA ILE A 70 11.19 -7.30 -11.35
C ILE A 70 10.82 -8.31 -10.25
N ILE A 71 9.53 -8.63 -10.03
CA ILE A 71 9.10 -9.47 -8.90
C ILE A 71 9.34 -10.95 -9.19
N ASN A 72 8.82 -11.43 -10.33
CA ASN A 72 8.89 -12.80 -10.79
C ASN A 72 9.68 -12.89 -12.12
N HIS A 73 10.85 -12.24 -12.16
CA HIS A 73 11.63 -12.03 -13.38
C HIS A 73 11.87 -13.33 -14.17
N ARG A 74 11.45 -13.35 -15.44
CA ARG A 74 11.64 -14.50 -16.37
C ARG A 74 11.14 -15.85 -15.82
N GLY A 75 10.12 -15.82 -14.96
CA GLY A 75 9.56 -17.03 -14.36
C GLY A 75 10.35 -17.57 -13.15
N TYR A 76 11.33 -16.82 -12.66
CA TYR A 76 11.89 -17.05 -11.33
C TYR A 76 11.00 -16.36 -10.31
N GLU A 77 10.37 -17.15 -9.45
CA GLU A 77 9.44 -16.66 -8.44
C GLU A 77 10.15 -15.77 -7.40
N SER A 78 9.43 -14.82 -6.81
CA SER A 78 9.96 -13.83 -5.86
C SER A 78 10.70 -14.47 -4.67
N TYR A 79 10.32 -15.69 -4.26
CA TYR A 79 11.00 -16.41 -3.18
C TYR A 79 12.40 -16.90 -3.56
N LEU A 80 12.74 -16.93 -4.85
CA LEU A 80 14.07 -17.23 -5.36
C LEU A 80 14.92 -15.97 -5.53
N SER A 81 14.31 -14.78 -5.44
CA SER A 81 15.02 -13.50 -5.51
C SER A 81 15.75 -13.20 -4.21
N THR A 82 16.95 -12.63 -4.33
CA THR A 82 17.69 -12.08 -3.18
C THR A 82 17.33 -10.63 -2.88
N ALA A 83 16.54 -9.98 -3.75
CA ALA A 83 16.15 -8.59 -3.61
C ALA A 83 14.90 -8.42 -2.74
N ASN A 84 14.83 -7.27 -2.08
CA ASN A 84 13.63 -6.77 -1.42
C ASN A 84 12.81 -5.91 -2.39
N TYR A 85 11.51 -5.82 -2.14
CA TYR A 85 10.57 -4.99 -2.89
C TYR A 85 9.80 -4.14 -1.89
N LEU A 86 9.97 -2.83 -1.97
CA LEU A 86 9.33 -1.86 -1.09
C LEU A 86 8.30 -1.07 -1.89
N PHE A 87 7.02 -1.31 -1.61
CA PHE A 87 5.93 -0.51 -2.14
C PHE A 87 5.61 0.64 -1.18
N LEU A 88 5.45 1.84 -1.73
CA LEU A 88 5.29 3.07 -0.95
C LEU A 88 3.83 3.43 -0.64
N GLY A 89 2.85 2.59 -1.01
CA GLY A 89 1.42 2.88 -0.80
C GLY A 89 0.67 3.15 -2.10
N ASP A 90 -0.57 3.61 -1.97
CA ASP A 90 -1.48 3.99 -3.06
C ASP A 90 -1.71 2.85 -4.05
N TYR A 91 -2.21 1.75 -3.51
CA TYR A 91 -2.56 0.54 -4.25
C TYR A 91 -3.92 0.68 -4.93
N VAL A 92 -4.83 1.42 -4.29
CA VAL A 92 -6.26 1.49 -4.63
C VAL A 92 -6.67 2.87 -5.15
N ASP A 93 -7.93 2.97 -5.56
CA ASP A 93 -8.58 4.14 -6.16
C ASP A 93 -8.02 4.54 -7.54
N ARG A 94 -8.75 5.43 -8.22
CA ARG A 94 -8.45 6.06 -9.52
C ARG A 94 -8.54 5.10 -10.71
N GLY A 95 -7.94 3.91 -10.61
CA GLY A 95 -8.03 2.83 -11.60
C GLY A 95 -9.20 1.88 -11.37
N ASP A 96 -9.41 0.98 -12.33
CA ASP A 96 -10.54 0.03 -12.36
C ASP A 96 -10.22 -1.35 -11.72
N TYR A 97 -8.97 -1.57 -11.32
CA TYR A 97 -8.47 -2.86 -10.86
C TYR A 97 -7.82 -2.83 -9.47
N SER A 98 -8.32 -1.97 -8.58
CA SER A 98 -7.78 -1.83 -7.22
C SER A 98 -7.85 -3.15 -6.44
N ILE A 99 -8.96 -3.88 -6.58
CA ILE A 99 -9.18 -5.17 -5.91
C ILE A 99 -8.17 -6.21 -6.40
N GLU A 100 -7.96 -6.33 -7.69
CA GLU A 100 -6.99 -7.27 -8.26
C GLU A 100 -5.56 -6.89 -7.85
N CYS A 101 -5.23 -5.60 -7.89
CA CYS A 101 -3.92 -5.11 -7.47
C CYS A 101 -3.64 -5.45 -6.00
N ILE A 102 -4.55 -5.12 -5.08
CA ILE A 102 -4.28 -5.34 -3.67
C ILE A 102 -4.28 -6.82 -3.29
N LEU A 103 -5.19 -7.61 -3.85
CA LEU A 103 -5.22 -9.06 -3.60
C LEU A 103 -3.97 -9.76 -4.15
N TYR A 104 -3.46 -9.31 -5.29
CA TYR A 104 -2.19 -9.79 -5.82
C TYR A 104 -1.04 -9.52 -4.85
N LEU A 105 -0.89 -8.27 -4.41
CA LEU A 105 0.18 -7.89 -3.49
C LEU A 105 0.07 -8.59 -2.14
N PHE A 106 -1.14 -8.80 -1.63
CA PHE A 106 -1.39 -9.61 -0.44
C PHE A 106 -0.92 -11.05 -0.61
N CYS A 107 -1.19 -11.68 -1.76
CA CYS A 107 -0.67 -13.01 -2.06
C CYS A 107 0.88 -13.01 -2.08
N GLN A 108 1.50 -12.01 -2.72
CA GLN A 108 2.96 -11.89 -2.73
C GLN A 108 3.55 -11.68 -1.32
N LYS A 109 2.87 -10.90 -0.47
CA LYS A 109 3.25 -10.72 0.94
C LYS A 109 3.15 -12.03 1.72
N ILE A 110 2.12 -12.84 1.50
CA ILE A 110 1.98 -14.17 2.12
C ILE A 110 3.09 -15.12 1.66
N LEU A 111 3.38 -15.15 0.35
CA LEU A 111 4.39 -16.05 -0.22
C LEU A 111 5.81 -15.69 0.22
N THR A 112 6.09 -14.39 0.36
CA THR A 112 7.44 -13.87 0.61
C THR A 112 7.47 -12.72 1.63
N PRO A 113 7.05 -12.95 2.89
CA PRO A 113 6.80 -11.89 3.86
C PRO A 113 8.06 -11.09 4.23
N HIS A 114 9.24 -11.70 4.14
CA HIS A 114 10.53 -11.07 4.43
C HIS A 114 11.11 -10.27 3.26
N ARG A 115 10.49 -10.32 2.07
CA ARG A 115 10.99 -9.66 0.85
C ARG A 115 10.01 -8.64 0.28
N ILE A 116 8.71 -8.88 0.42
CA ILE A 116 7.66 -7.95 0.02
C ILE A 116 7.32 -7.06 1.21
N HIS A 117 7.66 -5.78 1.08
CA HIS A 117 7.42 -4.73 2.06
C HIS A 117 6.39 -3.77 1.49
N MET A 118 5.37 -3.44 2.27
CA MET A 118 4.24 -2.61 1.83
C MET A 118 4.01 -1.53 2.89
N LEU A 119 4.19 -0.28 2.49
CA LEU A 119 3.82 0.88 3.31
C LEU A 119 2.37 1.26 3.04
N ARG A 120 1.79 2.02 3.96
CA ARG A 120 0.47 2.64 3.78
C ARG A 120 0.60 3.92 2.98
N GLY A 121 -0.25 4.10 1.97
CA GLY A 121 -0.47 5.37 1.28
C GLY A 121 -1.68 6.12 1.82
N ASN A 122 -1.94 7.32 1.30
CA ASN A 122 -3.09 8.11 1.73
C ASN A 122 -4.41 7.51 1.21
N HIS A 123 -4.38 6.77 0.09
CA HIS A 123 -5.53 6.04 -0.46
C HIS A 123 -5.90 4.77 0.30
N GLU A 124 -5.05 4.28 1.20
CA GLU A 124 -5.38 3.20 2.13
C GLU A 124 -6.14 3.69 3.39
N CYS A 125 -7.05 4.66 3.20
CA CYS A 125 -7.91 5.24 4.23
C CYS A 125 -9.39 5.17 3.84
N ARG A 126 -10.25 4.77 4.80
CA ARG A 126 -11.70 4.57 4.57
C ARG A 126 -12.41 5.84 4.09
N SER A 127 -12.05 6.99 4.64
CA SER A 127 -12.62 8.29 4.28
C SER A 127 -12.40 8.61 2.80
N LEU A 128 -11.15 8.49 2.34
CA LEU A 128 -10.77 8.79 0.96
C LEU A 128 -11.44 7.84 -0.03
N GLN A 129 -11.41 6.54 0.24
CA GLN A 129 -11.97 5.51 -0.64
C GLN A 129 -13.49 5.63 -0.86
N LYS A 130 -14.21 6.26 0.08
CA LYS A 130 -15.64 6.58 -0.06
C LYS A 130 -15.90 7.79 -0.95
N GLU A 131 -14.92 8.68 -1.07
CA GLU A 131 -14.97 9.85 -1.96
C GLU A 131 -14.45 9.52 -3.37
N PHE A 132 -13.64 8.46 -3.49
CA PHE A 132 -13.09 7.96 -4.74
C PHE A 132 -13.78 6.66 -5.20
N THR A 133 -13.04 5.71 -5.78
CA THR A 133 -13.60 4.63 -6.61
C THR A 133 -13.56 3.27 -5.94
N PHE A 134 -12.74 3.07 -4.91
CA PHE A 134 -12.49 1.74 -4.36
C PHE A 134 -13.71 1.12 -3.68
N PHE A 135 -14.48 1.90 -2.92
CA PHE A 135 -15.71 1.39 -2.29
C PHE A 135 -16.75 1.02 -3.36
N ASP A 136 -16.91 1.85 -4.38
CA ASP A 136 -17.83 1.58 -5.49
C ASP A 136 -17.37 0.39 -6.35
N GLU A 137 -16.07 0.21 -6.54
CA GLU A 137 -15.48 -0.97 -7.17
C GLU A 137 -15.86 -2.24 -6.39
N CYS A 138 -15.77 -2.22 -5.06
CA CYS A 138 -16.23 -3.34 -4.21
C CYS A 138 -17.71 -3.65 -4.46
N ARG A 139 -18.57 -2.62 -4.54
CA ARG A 139 -20.02 -2.79 -4.81
C ARG A 139 -20.28 -3.38 -6.19
N GLN A 140 -19.58 -2.92 -7.21
CA GLN A 140 -19.73 -3.42 -8.58
C GLN A 140 -19.29 -4.88 -8.70
N LYS A 141 -18.19 -5.25 -8.04
CA LYS A 141 -17.58 -6.58 -8.15
C LYS A 141 -18.25 -7.61 -7.24
N PHE A 142 -18.60 -7.24 -6.01
CA PHE A 142 -19.09 -8.15 -4.96
C PHE A 142 -20.59 -8.04 -4.64
N GLY A 143 -21.27 -7.03 -5.20
CA GLY A 143 -22.66 -6.70 -4.89
C GLY A 143 -22.84 -6.12 -3.49
N ASP A 144 -24.00 -5.50 -3.26
CA ASP A 144 -24.31 -4.80 -1.99
C ASP A 144 -24.28 -5.72 -0.76
N GLU A 145 -24.47 -7.04 -0.93
CA GLU A 145 -24.46 -8.02 0.17
C GLU A 145 -23.06 -8.15 0.81
N TYR A 146 -21.99 -8.12 0.00
CA TYR A 146 -20.63 -8.43 0.47
C TYR A 146 -19.67 -7.26 0.38
N ALA A 147 -20.00 -6.22 -0.39
CA ALA A 147 -19.10 -5.10 -0.65
C ALA A 147 -18.61 -4.42 0.63
N GLU A 148 -19.51 -4.08 1.56
CA GLU A 148 -19.12 -3.42 2.81
C GLU A 148 -18.25 -4.32 3.70
N GLN A 149 -18.58 -5.60 3.79
CA GLN A 149 -17.80 -6.58 4.56
C GLN A 149 -16.38 -6.73 4.00
N LEU A 150 -16.24 -6.90 2.69
CA LEU A 150 -14.93 -7.10 2.06
C LEU A 150 -14.10 -5.81 2.05
N TRP A 151 -14.74 -4.67 1.78
CA TRP A 151 -14.08 -3.37 1.85
C TRP A 151 -13.54 -3.07 3.26
N ASP A 152 -14.34 -3.31 4.31
CA ASP A 152 -13.89 -3.08 5.69
C ASP A 152 -12.81 -4.09 6.12
N LEU A 153 -12.88 -5.34 5.62
CA LEU A 153 -11.85 -6.34 5.88
C LEU A 153 -10.51 -5.99 5.21
N ILE A 154 -10.53 -5.52 3.96
CA ILE A 154 -9.31 -5.04 3.28
C ILE A 154 -8.75 -3.83 4.02
N ASN A 155 -9.59 -2.88 4.44
CA ASN A 155 -9.14 -1.75 5.25
C ASN A 155 -8.60 -2.20 6.62
N SER A 156 -9.12 -3.28 7.20
CA SER A 156 -8.54 -3.85 8.42
C SER A 156 -7.10 -4.35 8.20
N VAL A 157 -6.71 -4.72 6.97
CA VAL A 157 -5.31 -4.98 6.62
C VAL A 157 -4.52 -3.67 6.57
N PHE A 158 -5.05 -2.64 5.90
CA PHE A 158 -4.41 -1.31 5.81
C PHE A 158 -4.16 -0.68 7.17
N ASP A 159 -5.04 -0.94 8.14
CA ASP A 159 -4.92 -0.42 9.50
C ASP A 159 -3.64 -0.92 10.21
N PHE A 160 -3.08 -2.07 9.80
CA PHE A 160 -1.84 -2.63 10.35
C PHE A 160 -0.59 -2.31 9.51
N MET A 161 -0.71 -1.60 8.38
CA MET A 161 0.45 -1.34 7.53
C MET A 161 1.41 -0.32 8.17
N PRO A 162 2.73 -0.50 8.00
CA PRO A 162 3.73 0.49 8.41
C PRO A 162 3.59 1.79 7.59
N PHE A 163 4.01 2.90 8.19
CA PHE A 163 3.97 4.22 7.54
C PHE A 163 5.29 4.59 6.86
N ALA A 164 6.40 4.00 7.30
CA ALA A 164 7.72 4.32 6.79
C ALA A 164 8.63 3.08 6.72
N ALA A 165 9.69 3.18 5.94
CA ALA A 165 10.79 2.23 5.93
C ALA A 165 12.15 2.94 5.96
N ILE A 166 13.16 2.26 6.50
CA ILE A 166 14.56 2.68 6.43
C ILE A 166 15.34 1.65 5.59
N ILE A 167 15.98 2.09 4.51
CA ILE A 167 16.88 1.24 3.72
C ILE A 167 18.33 1.43 4.18
N ASP A 168 18.99 0.35 4.58
CA ASP A 168 20.40 0.30 5.02
C ASP A 168 20.79 1.41 6.01
N ASP A 169 19.92 1.69 6.99
CA ASP A 169 20.10 2.76 8.00
C ASP A 169 20.36 4.17 7.41
N SER A 170 20.04 4.37 6.13
CA SER A 170 20.52 5.51 5.34
C SER A 170 19.42 6.25 4.60
N ILE A 171 18.41 5.55 4.08
CA ILE A 171 17.37 6.16 3.25
C ILE A 171 16.02 6.02 3.95
N PHE A 172 15.40 7.15 4.28
CA PHE A 172 14.03 7.19 4.76
C PHE A 172 13.06 7.11 3.58
N CYS A 173 12.10 6.20 3.67
CA CYS A 173 11.06 6.00 2.67
C CYS A 173 9.68 6.16 3.32
N SER A 174 8.83 6.95 2.68
CA SER A 174 7.43 7.20 3.06
C SER A 174 6.59 7.33 1.80
N HIS A 175 5.27 7.29 1.95
CA HIS A 175 4.37 7.61 0.86
C HIS A 175 4.46 9.09 0.45
N GLY A 176 4.10 10.00 1.35
CA GLY A 176 4.16 11.44 1.12
C GLY A 176 5.55 11.99 1.43
N GLY A 177 5.81 12.29 2.71
CA GLY A 177 7.03 13.00 3.05
C GLY A 177 7.40 13.01 4.53
N ILE A 178 8.40 13.82 4.85
CA ILE A 178 8.93 13.92 6.21
C ILE A 178 7.94 14.72 7.07
N PRO A 179 7.48 14.19 8.22
CA PRO A 179 6.58 14.91 9.11
C PRO A 179 7.30 16.08 9.78
N SER A 180 6.67 17.25 9.76
CA SER A 180 7.16 18.47 10.43
C SER A 180 7.11 18.38 11.96
N CYS A 181 6.27 17.49 12.48
CA CYS A 181 6.04 17.30 13.92
C CYS A 181 6.87 16.18 14.55
N ALA A 182 7.78 15.54 13.80
CA ALA A 182 8.73 14.57 14.33
C ALA A 182 10.17 14.92 13.91
N GLU A 183 11.05 15.08 14.90
CA GLU A 183 12.47 15.36 14.69
C GLU A 183 13.31 14.09 14.68
N LYS A 184 12.78 12.99 15.22
CA LYS A 184 13.50 11.72 15.36
C LYS A 184 12.65 10.51 14.95
N LEU A 185 13.31 9.47 14.44
CA LEU A 185 12.67 8.23 13.97
C LEU A 185 11.90 7.52 15.09
N GLU A 186 12.34 7.62 16.35
CA GLU A 186 11.66 6.98 17.48
C GLU A 186 10.25 7.53 17.70
N GLN A 187 9.98 8.79 17.29
CA GLN A 187 8.64 9.37 17.38
C GLN A 187 7.69 8.74 16.35
N ILE A 188 8.21 8.40 15.17
CA ILE A 188 7.47 7.67 14.13
C ILE A 188 7.27 6.21 14.57
N ALA A 189 8.32 5.57 15.09
CA ALA A 189 8.26 4.20 15.59
C ALA A 189 7.27 4.02 16.76
N ALA A 190 6.99 5.09 17.51
CA ALA A 190 6.03 5.07 18.61
C ALA A 190 4.54 5.13 18.18
N ILE A 191 4.26 5.29 16.88
CA ILE A 191 2.90 5.20 16.36
C ILE A 191 2.33 3.82 16.65
N LYS A 192 1.12 3.78 17.21
CA LYS A 192 0.44 2.53 17.57
C LYS A 192 -0.38 2.00 16.39
N LEU A 193 -0.26 0.70 16.15
CA LEU A 193 -1.06 -0.05 15.20
C LEU A 193 -2.03 -0.99 15.97
N PRO A 194 -3.20 -1.34 15.40
CA PRO A 194 -3.73 -0.81 14.15
C PRO A 194 -4.21 0.64 14.30
N MET A 195 -4.19 1.41 13.20
CA MET A 195 -4.68 2.79 13.14
C MET A 195 -5.74 2.89 12.04
N LYS A 196 -6.97 3.30 12.38
CA LYS A 196 -8.08 3.32 11.41
C LYS A 196 -8.18 4.63 10.64
N GLU A 197 -7.94 5.74 11.33
CA GLU A 197 -8.16 7.10 10.84
C GLU A 197 -6.91 7.95 11.12
N PRO A 198 -5.85 7.85 10.30
CA PRO A 198 -4.57 8.53 10.53
C PRO A 198 -4.69 10.04 10.76
N GLU A 199 -5.58 10.72 10.02
CA GLU A 199 -5.85 12.16 10.15
C GLU A 199 -6.31 12.55 11.56
N GLN A 200 -7.12 11.70 12.21
CA GLN A 200 -7.70 11.98 13.53
C GLN A 200 -6.84 11.45 14.67
N GLU A 201 -6.13 10.35 14.44
CA GLU A 201 -5.42 9.60 15.49
C GLU A 201 -3.96 10.04 15.67
N SER A 202 -3.28 10.48 14.60
CA SER A 202 -1.87 10.86 14.67
C SER A 202 -1.46 11.88 13.60
N ARG A 203 -1.11 13.09 14.04
CA ARG A 203 -0.55 14.12 13.16
C ARG A 203 0.71 13.65 12.43
N ILE A 204 1.58 12.88 13.10
CA ILE A 204 2.79 12.33 12.47
C ILE A 204 2.41 11.38 11.32
N ALA A 205 1.45 10.49 11.56
CA ALA A 205 0.99 9.55 10.53
C ALA A 205 0.36 10.29 9.35
N HIS A 206 -0.52 11.25 9.63
CA HIS A 206 -1.15 12.08 8.59
C HIS A 206 -0.12 12.82 7.73
N GLU A 207 0.86 13.49 8.35
CA GLU A 207 1.90 14.21 7.61
C GLU A 207 2.81 13.27 6.81
N ILE A 208 3.10 12.05 7.30
CA ILE A 208 3.84 11.05 6.52
C ILE A 208 3.09 10.65 5.24
N LEU A 209 1.76 10.57 5.31
CA LEU A 209 0.91 10.21 4.18
C LEU A 209 0.65 11.36 3.20
N TRP A 210 0.75 12.63 3.63
CA TRP A 210 0.26 13.77 2.83
C TRP A 210 1.27 14.87 2.55
N ASN A 211 2.45 14.87 3.18
CA ASN A 211 3.40 15.95 2.97
C ASN A 211 4.04 15.90 1.58
N ASP A 212 3.98 17.03 0.89
CA ASP A 212 4.69 17.28 -0.36
C ASP A 212 5.97 18.09 -0.14
N PRO A 213 6.98 17.98 -1.02
CA PRO A 213 8.10 18.90 -1.04
C PRO A 213 7.62 20.32 -1.39
N VAL A 214 8.22 21.33 -0.74
CA VAL A 214 7.98 22.73 -1.11
C VAL A 214 8.43 22.99 -2.54
N SER A 215 7.70 23.84 -3.26
CA SER A 215 8.12 24.28 -4.58
C SER A 215 9.40 25.13 -4.51
N ASP A 216 10.13 25.22 -5.63
CA ASP A 216 11.32 26.08 -5.74
C ASP A 216 11.04 27.55 -5.40
N GLN A 217 9.81 28.01 -5.66
CA GLN A 217 9.40 29.37 -5.32
C GLN A 217 9.21 29.51 -3.81
N GLU A 218 8.45 28.62 -3.19
CA GLU A 218 8.23 28.60 -1.74
C GLU A 218 9.56 28.46 -0.98
N TYR A 219 10.46 27.60 -1.45
CA TYR A 219 11.79 27.46 -0.89
C TYR A 219 12.59 28.77 -0.93
N ARG A 220 12.55 29.48 -2.06
CA ARG A 220 13.22 30.79 -2.20
C ARG A 220 12.61 31.84 -1.27
N ASP A 221 11.30 31.85 -1.12
CA ASP A 221 10.59 32.79 -0.24
C ASP A 221 10.90 32.50 1.24
N LEU A 222 10.97 31.23 1.64
CA LEU A 222 11.41 30.80 2.96
C LEU A 222 12.84 31.25 3.28
N LEU A 223 13.76 31.11 2.32
CA LEU A 223 15.15 31.59 2.48
C LEU A 223 15.22 33.12 2.67
N GLN A 224 14.42 33.89 1.92
CA GLN A 224 14.41 35.36 2.05
C GLN A 224 13.83 35.82 3.39
N ASN A 225 12.77 35.17 3.86
CA ASN A 225 12.14 35.48 5.15
C ASN A 225 13.05 35.13 6.33
N THR A 226 13.78 34.01 6.25
CA THR A 226 14.73 33.59 7.29
C THR A 226 15.93 34.55 7.39
N ARG A 227 16.47 35.00 6.25
CA ARG A 227 17.53 36.02 6.20
C ARG A 227 17.07 37.38 6.72
N SER A 228 15.82 37.77 6.44
CA SER A 228 15.25 39.03 6.92
C SER A 228 15.04 39.04 8.44
N MET A 229 14.62 37.91 9.03
CA MET A 229 14.54 37.78 10.50
C MET A 229 15.92 37.80 11.16
N THR A 230 16.94 37.20 10.55
CA THR A 230 18.31 37.22 11.07
C THR A 230 18.90 38.63 11.05
N THR A 231 18.49 39.47 10.08
CA THR A 231 18.96 40.86 9.95
C THR A 231 18.21 41.83 10.88
N MET A 232 16.98 41.53 11.30
CA MET A 232 16.24 42.33 12.29
C MET A 232 16.63 42.03 13.74
N MET A 233 17.31 40.91 14.01
CA MET A 233 17.81 40.53 15.34
C MET A 233 19.28 40.88 15.59
N ALA A 234 19.95 41.55 14.66
CA ALA A 234 21.32 42.06 14.79
C ALA A 234 21.32 43.58 14.97
#